data_AF-A0A954F6Y2-F1
#
_entry.id   AF-A0A954F6Y2-F1
#
_cell.length_a   1.000
_cell.length_b   1.000
_cell.length_c   1.000
_cell.angle_alpha   90.00
_cell.angle_beta   90.00
_cell.angle_gamma   90.00
#
_symmetry.space_group_name_H-M   'P 1'
#
loop_
_entity.id
_entity.type
_entity.pdbx_description
1 polymer ?
#
loop_
_entity_poly.entity_id
_entity_poly.type
_entity_poly.pdbx_seq_one_letter_code
_entity_poly.pdbx_strand_id
1 'polypeptide(L)'
;MSLVPLERHAPYRIESPTLVLRPYGPADAEELRDVCARSKAHLEPYLPWARLDPQTLDEKLELTLRFRAQFDGKTNFIYGIFEA
;
A
#
# COMPACT_ATOMS: atom_id res chain seq x y z
N MET A 1 -0.15 32.43 -23.22
CA MET A 1 0.09 31.72 -21.95
C MET A 1 -0.69 30.42 -22.00
N SER A 2 -0.04 29.31 -22.35
CA SER A 2 -0.72 28.01 -22.45
C SER A 2 -0.88 27.44 -21.05
N LEU A 3 -2.12 27.14 -20.65
CA LEU A 3 -2.40 26.37 -19.45
C LEU A 3 -2.05 24.92 -19.75
N VAL A 4 -0.90 24.47 -19.25
CA VAL A 4 -0.59 23.04 -19.19
C VAL A 4 -1.68 22.38 -18.33
N PRO A 5 -2.40 21.35 -18.81
CA PRO A 5 -3.32 20.63 -17.96
C PRO A 5 -2.56 20.12 -16.74
N LEU A 6 -3.02 20.45 -15.53
CA LEU A 6 -2.55 19.79 -14.32
C LEU A 6 -3.00 18.34 -14.38
N GLU A 7 -2.20 17.48 -15.02
CA GLU A 7 -2.36 16.05 -14.88
C GLU A 7 -2.19 15.72 -13.40
N ARG A 8 -3.30 15.44 -12.71
CA ARG A 8 -3.33 15.09 -11.30
C ARG A 8 -2.75 13.68 -11.14
N HIS A 9 -1.42 13.59 -11.14
CA HIS A 9 -0.71 12.36 -10.85
C HIS A 9 -0.59 12.19 -9.34
N ALA A 10 -0.97 11.01 -8.84
CA ALA A 10 -0.63 10.62 -7.48
C ALA A 10 0.91 10.59 -7.36
N PRO A 11 1.53 11.36 -6.44
CA PRO A 11 2.98 11.38 -6.31
C PRO A 11 3.50 9.99 -5.99
N TYR A 12 4.55 9.55 -6.67
CA TYR A 12 5.08 8.21 -6.44
C TYR A 12 5.70 8.05 -5.04
N ARG A 13 6.16 9.15 -4.45
CA ARG A 13 6.74 9.20 -3.12
C ARG A 13 6.37 10.52 -2.45
N ILE A 14 5.94 10.46 -1.20
CA ILE A 14 5.66 11.62 -0.36
C ILE A 14 6.49 11.46 0.90
N GLU A 15 7.29 12.47 1.23
CA GLU A 15 8.20 12.43 2.35
C GLU A 15 7.83 13.48 3.38
N SER A 16 7.99 13.11 4.64
CA SER A 16 7.92 13.98 5.80
C SER A 16 9.10 13.64 6.72
N PRO A 17 9.36 14.41 7.79
CA PRO A 17 10.49 14.13 8.67
C PRO A 17 10.50 12.74 9.30
N THR A 18 9.33 12.09 9.45
CA THR A 18 9.21 10.81 10.16
C THR A 18 8.54 9.72 9.32
N LEU A 19 7.88 10.06 8.22
CA LEU A 19 7.10 9.12 7.41
C LEU A 19 7.39 9.28 5.93
N VAL A 20 7.39 8.14 5.25
CA VAL A 20 7.45 8.00 3.80
C VAL A 20 6.20 7.27 3.33
N LEU A 21 5.49 7.86 2.38
CA LEU A 21 4.40 7.20 1.67
C LEU A 21 4.88 6.84 0.27
N ARG A 22 4.74 5.57 -0.10
CA ARG A 22 5.06 5.05 -1.44
C ARG A 22 4.20 3.83 -1.78
N PRO A 23 4.05 3.46 -3.06
CA PRO A 23 3.49 2.17 -3.42
C PRO A 23 4.27 1.02 -2.77
N TYR A 24 3.57 -0.07 -2.46
CA TYR A 24 4.20 -1.30 -2.01
C TYR A 24 5.13 -1.88 -3.08
N GLY A 25 6.16 -2.58 -2.64
CA GLY A 25 7.03 -3.42 -3.45
C GLY A 25 7.17 -4.83 -2.85
N PRO A 26 7.83 -5.76 -3.57
CA PRO A 26 7.96 -7.16 -3.15
C PRO A 26 8.58 -7.33 -1.77
N ALA A 27 9.54 -6.46 -1.42
CA ALA A 27 10.25 -6.50 -0.14
C ALA A 27 9.35 -6.16 1.06
N ASP A 28 8.20 -5.51 0.84
CA ASP A 28 7.29 -5.11 1.92
C ASP A 28 6.35 -6.25 2.34
N ALA A 29 6.29 -7.35 1.59
CA ALA A 29 5.31 -8.41 1.78
C ALA A 29 5.42 -9.06 3.17
N GLU A 30 6.65 -9.29 3.66
CA GLU A 30 6.89 -9.90 4.95
C GLU A 30 6.43 -8.99 6.10
N GLU A 31 6.86 -7.73 6.11
CA GLU A 31 6.48 -6.79 7.15
C GLU A 31 4.97 -6.49 7.13
N LEU A 32 4.38 -6.37 5.94
CA LEU A 32 2.94 -6.17 5.78
C LEU A 32 2.14 -7.36 6.32
N ARG A 33 2.59 -8.60 6.06
CA ARG A 33 1.99 -9.81 6.64
C ARG A 33 2.01 -9.75 8.15
N ASP A 34 3.16 -9.43 8.73
CA ASP A 34 3.35 -9.45 10.17
C ASP A 34 2.52 -8.37 10.88
N VAL A 35 2.41 -7.16 10.30
CA VAL A 35 1.55 -6.09 10.87
C VAL A 35 0.07 -6.39 10.74
N CYS A 36 -0.38 -6.94 9.61
CA CYS A 36 -1.76 -7.33 9.44
C CYS A 36 -2.14 -8.47 10.40
N ALA A 37 -1.28 -9.48 10.55
CA ALA A 37 -1.50 -10.60 11.46
C ALA A 37 -1.61 -10.15 12.91
N ARG A 38 -0.68 -9.32 13.41
CA ARG A 38 -0.72 -8.82 14.80
C ARG A 38 -1.88 -7.84 15.06
N SER A 39 -2.35 -7.15 14.02
CA SER A 39 -3.41 -6.13 14.14
C SER A 39 -4.81 -6.66 13.83
N LYS A 40 -4.96 -7.91 13.36
CA LYS A 40 -6.22 -8.48 12.86
C LYS A 40 -7.42 -8.20 13.76
N ALA A 41 -7.30 -8.51 15.05
CA ALA A 41 -8.40 -8.36 16.01
C ALA A 41 -8.90 -6.91 16.11
N HIS A 42 -8.01 -5.94 15.94
CA HIS A 42 -8.36 -4.51 15.92
C HIS A 42 -8.96 -4.07 14.58
N LEU A 43 -8.48 -4.63 13.46
CA LEU A 43 -8.89 -4.23 12.12
C LEU A 43 -10.24 -4.82 11.69
N GLU A 44 -10.51 -6.08 12.04
CA GLU A 44 -11.67 -6.87 11.56
C GLU A 44 -13.06 -6.21 11.76
N PRO A 45 -13.33 -5.47 12.85
CA PRO A 45 -14.61 -4.76 13.00
C PRO A 45 -14.83 -3.66 11.97
N TYR A 46 -13.75 -3.07 11.44
CA TYR A 46 -13.79 -1.89 10.56
C TYR A 46 -13.46 -2.22 9.12
N LEU A 47 -12.62 -3.24 8.90
CA LEU A 47 -12.03 -3.57 7.62
C LEU A 47 -12.33 -5.04 7.29
N PRO A 48 -13.38 -5.31 6.48
CA PRO A 48 -13.80 -6.67 6.15
C PRO A 48 -12.69 -7.56 5.57
N TRP A 49 -11.70 -6.97 4.88
CA TRP A 49 -10.57 -7.70 4.30
C TRP A 49 -9.66 -8.34 5.38
N ALA A 50 -9.63 -7.80 6.61
CA ALA A 50 -8.78 -8.33 7.68
C ALA A 50 -9.23 -9.72 8.15
N ARG A 51 -10.45 -10.17 7.79
CA ARG A 51 -10.91 -11.55 8.01
C ARG A 51 -10.09 -12.58 7.24
N LEU A 52 -9.42 -12.16 6.16
CA LEU A 52 -8.57 -13.01 5.33
C LEU A 52 -7.14 -13.13 5.88
N ASP A 53 -6.79 -12.36 6.91
CA ASP A 53 -5.52 -12.51 7.62
C ASP A 53 -5.64 -13.54 8.76
N PRO A 54 -4.54 -14.23 9.14
CA PRO A 54 -3.20 -14.12 8.55
C PRO A 54 -3.13 -14.78 7.17
N GLN A 55 -2.60 -14.03 6.20
CA GLN A 55 -2.22 -14.56 4.90
C GLN A 55 -0.85 -15.24 4.97
N THR A 56 -0.61 -16.20 4.07
CA THR A 56 0.75 -16.71 3.79
C THR A 56 1.63 -15.62 3.18
N LEU A 57 2.95 -15.84 3.18
CA LEU A 57 3.88 -14.88 2.56
C LEU A 57 3.61 -14.72 1.05
N ASP A 58 3.33 -15.82 0.35
CA ASP A 58 3.06 -15.79 -1.09
C ASP A 58 1.77 -15.03 -1.42
N GLU A 59 0.70 -15.21 -0.64
CA GLU A 59 -0.54 -14.45 -0.79
C GLU A 59 -0.32 -12.95 -0.55
N LYS A 60 0.51 -12.60 0.44
CA LYS A 60 0.82 -11.19 0.71
C LYS A 60 1.73 -10.59 -0.36
N LEU A 61 2.69 -11.36 -0.88
CA LEU A 61 3.53 -10.97 -2.01
C LEU A 61 2.67 -10.65 -3.23
N GLU A 62 1.76 -11.55 -3.60
CA GLU A 62 0.82 -11.34 -4.71
C GLU A 62 -0.06 -10.10 -4.49
N LEU A 63 -0.50 -9.85 -3.25
CA LEU A 63 -1.25 -8.65 -2.92
C LEU A 63 -0.43 -7.37 -3.14
N THR A 64 0.82 -7.32 -2.67
CA THR A 64 1.70 -6.14 -2.86
C THR A 64 1.99 -5.88 -4.35
N LEU A 65 2.23 -6.93 -5.13
CA LEU A 65 2.43 -6.83 -6.58
C LEU A 65 1.18 -6.30 -7.30
N ARG A 66 -0.01 -6.77 -6.93
CA ARG A 66 -1.27 -6.27 -7.49
C ARG A 66 -1.52 -4.81 -7.11
N PHE A 67 -1.28 -4.41 -5.86
CA PHE A 67 -1.40 -3.01 -5.44
C PHE A 67 -0.45 -2.13 -6.25
N ARG A 68 0.76 -2.62 -6.47
CA ARG A 68 1.76 -1.93 -7.26
C ARG A 68 1.36 -1.77 -8.73
N ALA A 69 0.87 -2.84 -9.35
CA ALA A 69 0.38 -2.82 -10.72
C ALA A 69 -0.81 -1.85 -10.89
N GLN A 70 -1.72 -1.78 -9.91
CA GLN A 70 -2.82 -0.82 -9.93
C GLN A 70 -2.34 0.64 -9.84
N PHE A 71 -1.32 0.89 -9.01
CA PHE A 71 -0.72 2.20 -8.87
C PHE A 71 -0.05 2.66 -10.17
N ASP A 72 0.82 1.82 -10.74
CA ASP A 72 1.53 2.12 -11.99
C ASP A 72 0.56 2.24 -13.17
N GLY A 73 -0.51 1.44 -13.16
CA GLY A 73 -1.60 1.49 -14.13
C GLY A 73 -2.59 2.64 -13.93
N LYS A 74 -2.41 3.50 -12.91
CA LYS A 74 -3.30 4.63 -12.58
C LYS A 74 -4.78 4.23 -12.37
N THR A 75 -5.03 2.99 -11.93
CA THR A 75 -6.39 2.49 -11.69
C THR A 75 -6.78 2.56 -10.22
N ASN A 76 -5.80 2.48 -9.32
CA ASN A 76 -6.00 2.66 -7.88
C ASN A 76 -4.67 3.09 -7.25
N PHE A 77 -4.69 4.07 -6.34
CA PHE A 77 -3.48 4.65 -5.75
C PHE A 77 -3.31 4.20 -4.30
N ILE A 78 -2.72 3.02 -4.11
CA ILE A 78 -2.51 2.40 -2.81
C ILE A 78 -1.09 2.71 -2.33
N TYR A 79 -1.00 3.38 -1.18
CA TYR A 79 0.26 3.69 -0.50
C TYR A 79 0.45 2.80 0.72
N GLY A 80 1.67 2.32 0.92
CA GLY A 80 2.18 1.96 2.24
C GLY A 80 2.68 3.21 2.97
N ILE A 81 2.63 3.16 4.29
CA ILE A 81 3.16 4.19 5.18
C ILE A 81 4.33 3.55 5.93
N PHE A 82 5.51 4.12 5.77
CA PHE A 82 6.76 3.62 6.31
C PHE A 82 7.41 4.69 7.18
N GLU A 83 8.23 4.28 8.14
CA GLU A 83 9.17 5.20 8.78
C GLU A 83 10.20 5.71 7.74
N ALA A 84 10.64 6.96 7.91
CA ALA A 84 11.54 7.65 6.98
C ALA A 84 12.99 7.18 7.05
#